data_AF-A0A0B4XTI4-F1
#
_entry.id   AF-A0A0B4XTI4-F1
#
_cell.length_a   1.000
_cell.length_b   1.000
_cell.length_c   1.000
_cell.angle_alpha   90.00
_cell.angle_beta   90.00
_cell.angle_gamma   90.00
#
_symmetry.space_group_name_H-M   'P 1'
#
loop_
_entity.id
_entity.type
_entity.pdbx_description
1 polymer ?
#
loop_
_entity_poly.entity_id
_entity_poly.type
_entity_poly.pdbx_seq_one_letter_code
_entity_poly.pdbx_strand_id
1 'polypeptide(L)'
;MKTFSVMAKDEQGRTGLIRVSINELRQEGELEWPPETSALIKMTVLESRDQIQCWVKWPSFNVRCVISSGETGGRTFLHIDLAGTRRSYEMEAADRQAFLAFVAGLALPAAAVVREGEADSHQSEDDFLQAGELGLTHVSLFLGKRPAASVEMDFMNVVINGVSVSLPPPSPIPSDQGIFVPVGFYPSGETITIGWEFETRYVHAPATVLVGIFRNQSLQNRTLMATLNVEMFERYAGVSSVKV
;
A
#
# COMPACT_ATOMS: atom_id res chain seq x y z
N MET A 1 -14.55 22.00 -4.96
CA MET A 1 -13.87 21.05 -4.06
C MET A 1 -14.91 20.49 -3.13
N LYS A 2 -15.10 19.17 -3.12
CA LYS A 2 -16.05 18.48 -2.22
C LYS A 2 -15.26 17.82 -1.11
N THR A 3 -15.77 17.87 0.11
CA THR A 3 -15.06 17.35 1.29
C THR A 3 -16.00 16.47 2.11
N PHE A 4 -15.45 15.35 2.59
CA PHE A 4 -16.03 14.52 3.63
C PHE A 4 -15.09 14.53 4.84
N SER A 5 -15.64 14.62 6.04
CA SER A 5 -14.87 14.60 7.27
C SER A 5 -15.61 13.88 8.38
N VAL A 6 -14.91 13.07 9.17
CA VAL A 6 -15.47 12.28 10.27
C VAL A 6 -14.48 12.21 11.42
N MET A 7 -14.98 12.19 12.66
CA MET A 7 -14.19 11.79 13.82
C MET A 7 -14.36 10.29 14.02
N ALA A 8 -13.29 9.52 13.84
CA ALA A 8 -13.35 8.07 13.89
C ALA A 8 -12.29 7.50 14.85
N LYS A 9 -12.55 6.31 15.41
CA LYS A 9 -11.63 5.62 16.30
C LYS A 9 -10.79 4.61 15.53
N ASP A 10 -9.47 4.66 15.70
CA ASP A 10 -8.57 3.64 15.16
C ASP A 10 -8.69 2.31 15.93
N GLU A 11 -7.95 1.30 15.48
CA GLU A 11 -7.88 -0.04 16.11
C GLU A 11 -7.36 -0.01 17.55
N GLN A 12 -6.73 1.08 17.97
CA GLN A 12 -6.20 1.30 19.32
C GLN A 12 -7.17 2.11 20.18
N GLY A 13 -8.36 2.45 19.66
CA GLY A 13 -9.38 3.23 20.33
C GLY A 13 -9.11 4.73 20.37
N ARG A 14 -8.09 5.22 19.66
CA ARG A 14 -7.76 6.65 19.60
C ARG A 14 -8.65 7.34 18.57
N THR A 15 -9.31 8.41 19.00
CA THR A 15 -10.16 9.20 18.12
C THR A 15 -9.31 10.20 17.32
N GLY A 16 -9.53 10.25 16.01
CA GLY A 16 -8.86 11.19 15.11
C GLY A 16 -9.80 11.69 14.02
N LEU A 17 -9.49 12.88 13.49
CA LEU A 17 -10.20 13.43 12.33
C LEU A 17 -9.69 12.75 11.06
N ILE A 18 -10.59 12.17 10.27
CA ILE A 18 -10.30 11.73 8.91
C ILE A 18 -11.01 12.68 7.96
N ARG A 19 -10.30 13.22 6.97
CA ARG A 19 -10.86 14.12 5.97
C ARG A 19 -10.41 13.73 4.57
N VAL A 20 -11.38 13.53 3.67
CA VAL A 20 -11.16 13.33 2.23
C VAL A 20 -11.61 14.60 1.52
N SER A 21 -10.75 15.25 0.75
CA SER A 21 -11.12 16.38 -0.10
C SER A 21 -10.81 16.11 -1.57
N ILE A 22 -11.75 16.41 -2.46
CA ILE A 22 -11.70 16.01 -3.87
C ILE A 22 -12.00 17.20 -4.78
N ASN A 23 -11.14 17.37 -5.79
CA ASN A 23 -11.38 18.19 -6.95
C ASN A 23 -11.77 17.28 -8.14
N GLU A 24 -13.06 17.15 -8.37
CA GLU A 24 -13.64 16.24 -9.36
C GLU A 24 -13.19 16.55 -10.79
N LEU A 25 -12.95 17.82 -11.12
CA LEU A 25 -12.53 18.25 -12.46
C LEU A 25 -11.10 17.79 -12.77
N ARG A 26 -10.24 17.73 -11.75
CA ARG A 26 -8.85 17.30 -11.89
C ARG A 26 -8.63 15.83 -11.53
N GLN A 27 -9.63 15.18 -10.95
CA GLN A 27 -9.52 13.82 -10.41
C GLN A 27 -8.36 13.69 -9.41
N GLU A 28 -8.20 14.72 -8.59
CA GLU A 28 -7.15 14.87 -7.58
C GLU A 28 -7.78 15.27 -6.25
N GLY A 29 -7.04 15.05 -5.16
CA GLY A 29 -7.53 15.35 -3.83
C GLY A 29 -6.47 15.22 -2.76
N GLU A 30 -6.93 15.27 -1.52
CA GLU A 30 -6.12 15.07 -0.33
C GLU A 30 -6.86 14.18 0.64
N LEU A 31 -6.11 13.36 1.35
CA LEU A 31 -6.61 12.57 2.44
C LEU A 31 -5.76 12.79 3.68
N GLU A 32 -6.39 13.38 4.68
CA GLU A 32 -5.86 13.61 6.01
C GLU A 32 -6.37 12.46 6.89
N TRP A 33 -5.46 11.59 7.34
CA TRP A 33 -5.73 10.55 8.33
C TRP A 33 -4.59 10.60 9.36
N PRO A 34 -4.82 10.61 10.67
CA PRO A 34 -3.70 10.76 11.59
C PRO A 34 -2.70 9.59 11.48
N PRO A 35 -1.38 9.86 11.43
CA PRO A 35 -0.71 11.15 11.52
C PRO A 35 -0.32 11.81 10.17
N GLU A 36 -0.87 11.35 9.04
CA GLU A 36 -0.40 11.68 7.69
C GLU A 36 -1.43 12.49 6.88
N THR A 37 -0.91 13.29 5.95
CA THR A 37 -1.69 13.85 4.85
C THR A 37 -1.10 13.36 3.55
N SER A 38 -1.94 12.76 2.71
CA SER A 38 -1.56 12.16 1.45
C SER A 38 -2.24 12.85 0.28
N ALA A 39 -1.48 13.21 -0.75
CA ALA A 39 -2.02 13.70 -2.01
C ALA A 39 -2.62 12.53 -2.80
N LEU A 40 -3.87 12.66 -3.23
CA LEU A 40 -4.60 11.70 -4.04
C LEU A 40 -4.61 12.13 -5.51
N ILE A 41 -4.40 11.18 -6.41
CA ILE A 41 -4.44 11.37 -7.87
C ILE A 41 -5.25 10.23 -8.53
N LYS A 42 -5.62 10.42 -9.80
CA LYS A 42 -6.31 9.40 -10.62
C LYS A 42 -7.54 8.83 -9.91
N MET A 43 -8.37 9.72 -9.35
CA MET A 43 -9.53 9.35 -8.55
C MET A 43 -10.71 8.88 -9.40
N THR A 44 -11.28 7.76 -9.01
CA THR A 44 -12.46 7.13 -9.63
C THR A 44 -13.40 6.64 -8.53
N VAL A 45 -14.63 6.30 -8.89
CA VAL A 45 -15.57 5.62 -7.98
C VAL A 45 -15.91 4.24 -8.52
N LEU A 46 -16.25 3.30 -7.64
CA LEU A 46 -16.81 2.02 -8.08
C LEU A 46 -18.16 2.25 -8.77
N GLU A 47 -18.60 1.34 -9.66
CA GLU A 47 -19.92 1.44 -10.31
C GLU A 47 -21.09 1.56 -9.34
N SER A 48 -21.02 0.85 -8.21
CA SER A 48 -21.98 0.95 -7.09
C SER A 48 -21.94 2.27 -6.34
N ARG A 49 -20.94 3.12 -6.60
CA ARG A 49 -20.70 4.44 -6.00
C ARG A 49 -20.69 4.45 -4.47
N ASP A 50 -20.18 3.38 -3.88
CA ASP A 50 -19.98 3.19 -2.44
C ASP A 50 -18.51 3.20 -2.04
N GLN A 51 -17.60 3.28 -3.03
CA GLN A 51 -16.15 3.26 -2.83
C GLN A 51 -15.46 4.26 -3.76
N ILE A 52 -14.38 4.84 -3.24
CA ILE A 52 -13.44 5.66 -4.01
C ILE A 52 -12.20 4.80 -4.27
N GLN A 53 -11.75 4.75 -5.52
CA GLN A 53 -10.48 4.16 -5.90
C GLN A 53 -9.56 5.27 -6.42
N CYS A 54 -8.38 5.39 -5.83
CA CYS A 54 -7.43 6.43 -6.17
C CYS A 54 -5.99 5.95 -5.99
N TRP A 55 -5.05 6.84 -6.25
CA TRP A 55 -3.63 6.61 -6.02
C TRP A 55 -3.11 7.70 -5.08
N VAL A 56 -2.32 7.30 -4.08
CA VAL A 56 -1.52 8.21 -3.26
C VAL A 56 -0.22 8.49 -3.99
N LYS A 57 0.08 9.77 -4.21
CA LYS A 57 1.37 10.18 -4.76
C LYS A 57 2.45 10.03 -3.69
N TRP A 58 3.40 9.12 -3.92
CA TRP A 58 4.57 8.92 -3.06
C TRP A 58 5.84 9.38 -3.78
N PRO A 59 6.91 9.79 -3.07
CA PRO A 59 8.12 10.34 -3.71
C PRO A 59 8.74 9.43 -4.76
N SER A 60 8.64 8.12 -4.57
CA SER A 60 9.26 7.13 -5.46
C SER A 60 8.28 6.39 -6.35
N PHE A 61 6.96 6.48 -6.12
CA PHE A 61 5.93 5.82 -6.93
C PHE A 61 4.51 6.17 -6.48
N ASN A 62 3.50 5.76 -7.25
CA ASN A 62 2.11 5.92 -6.86
C ASN A 62 1.58 4.65 -6.19
N VAL A 63 0.86 4.79 -5.07
CA VAL A 63 0.34 3.67 -4.27
C VAL A 63 -1.18 3.63 -4.40
N ARG A 64 -1.78 2.49 -4.77
CA ARG A 64 -3.24 2.40 -4.81
C ARG A 64 -3.84 2.53 -3.42
N CYS A 65 -4.90 3.31 -3.38
CA CYS A 65 -5.71 3.59 -2.21
C CYS A 65 -7.17 3.27 -2.54
N VAL A 66 -7.85 2.55 -1.65
CA VAL A 66 -9.30 2.33 -1.72
C VAL A 66 -9.92 2.84 -0.43
N ILE A 67 -10.88 3.74 -0.56
CA ILE A 67 -11.65 4.28 0.56
C ILE A 67 -13.07 3.74 0.45
N SER A 68 -13.52 3.01 1.45
CA SER A 68 -14.82 2.34 1.46
C SER A 68 -15.43 2.39 2.87
N SER A 69 -16.69 1.99 3.01
CA SER A 69 -17.33 1.82 4.31
C SER A 69 -17.92 0.43 4.46
N GLY A 70 -17.99 -0.06 5.70
CA GLY A 70 -18.49 -1.38 6.05
C GLY A 70 -19.26 -1.39 7.36
N GLU A 71 -19.96 -2.49 7.62
CA GLU A 71 -20.66 -2.73 8.87
C GLU A 71 -20.31 -4.14 9.37
N THR A 72 -19.97 -4.27 10.65
CA THR A 72 -19.64 -5.56 11.27
C THR A 72 -20.09 -5.54 12.72
N GLY A 73 -20.90 -6.53 13.12
CA GLY A 73 -21.41 -6.63 14.49
C GLY A 73 -22.22 -5.41 14.96
N GLY A 74 -22.95 -4.76 14.06
CA GLY A 74 -23.75 -3.56 14.34
C GLY A 74 -22.93 -2.27 14.52
N ARG A 75 -21.61 -2.32 14.27
CA ARG A 75 -20.74 -1.15 14.24
C ARG A 75 -20.38 -0.79 12.80
N THR A 76 -20.23 0.50 12.53
CA THR A 76 -19.92 1.03 11.21
C THR A 76 -18.46 1.48 11.14
N PHE A 77 -17.82 1.23 10.01
CA PHE A 77 -16.40 1.47 9.82
C PHE A 77 -16.13 2.19 8.50
N LEU A 78 -15.17 3.11 8.52
CA LEU A 78 -14.49 3.61 7.33
C LEU A 78 -13.23 2.75 7.12
N HIS A 79 -13.08 2.19 5.93
CA HIS A 79 -11.92 1.40 5.56
C HIS A 79 -11.05 2.18 4.59
N ILE A 80 -9.76 2.25 4.89
CA ILE A 80 -8.74 2.82 4.02
C ILE A 80 -7.75 1.70 3.73
N ASP A 81 -7.77 1.19 2.51
CA ASP A 81 -6.81 0.20 2.03
C ASP A 81 -5.68 0.90 1.28
N LEU A 82 -4.47 0.80 1.82
CA LEU A 82 -3.26 1.32 1.21
C LEU A 82 -2.28 0.18 1.02
N ALA A 83 -1.79 0.02 -0.21
CA ALA A 83 -0.85 -1.04 -0.55
C ALA A 83 -1.34 -2.43 -0.08
N GLY A 84 -2.64 -2.74 -0.18
CA GLY A 84 -3.21 -4.03 0.20
C GLY A 84 -3.15 -4.30 1.70
N THR A 85 -3.13 -3.24 2.52
CA THR A 85 -3.29 -3.28 3.97
C THR A 85 -4.47 -2.38 4.33
N ARG A 86 -5.53 -3.03 4.81
CA ARG A 86 -6.75 -2.34 5.25
C ARG A 86 -6.58 -1.82 6.67
N ARG A 87 -6.86 -0.53 6.86
CA ARG A 87 -7.11 0.09 8.17
C ARG A 87 -8.60 0.33 8.33
N SER A 88 -9.12 0.06 9.52
CA SER A 88 -10.53 0.25 9.83
C SER A 88 -10.69 1.29 10.93
N TYR A 89 -11.57 2.24 10.70
CA TYR A 89 -11.86 3.32 11.63
C TYR A 89 -13.33 3.30 12.02
N GLU A 90 -13.62 3.04 13.29
CA GLU A 90 -14.99 2.99 13.81
C GLU A 90 -15.60 4.41 13.77
N MET A 91 -16.77 4.54 13.15
CA MET A 91 -17.51 5.80 13.02
C MET A 91 -18.99 5.58 13.36
N GLU A 92 -19.75 6.66 13.56
CA GLU A 92 -21.18 6.54 13.82
C GLU A 92 -21.95 6.14 12.55
N ALA A 93 -23.14 5.55 12.73
CA ALA A 93 -23.96 5.14 11.60
C ALA A 93 -24.39 6.32 10.71
N ALA A 94 -24.58 7.50 11.30
CA ALA A 94 -24.87 8.74 10.57
C ALA A 94 -23.69 9.17 9.67
N ASP A 95 -22.45 9.04 10.16
CA ASP A 95 -21.24 9.35 9.39
C ASP A 95 -21.04 8.38 8.23
N ARG A 96 -21.38 7.10 8.41
CA ARG A 96 -21.40 6.13 7.31
C ARG A 96 -22.37 6.55 6.21
N GLN A 97 -23.58 6.98 6.57
CA GLN A 97 -24.55 7.46 5.58
C GLN A 97 -24.08 8.74 4.90
N ALA A 98 -23.45 9.65 5.64
CA ALA A 98 -22.83 10.85 5.07
C ALA A 98 -21.70 10.50 4.09
N PHE A 99 -20.87 9.50 4.39
CA PHE A 99 -19.83 9.00 3.48
C PHE A 99 -20.45 8.43 2.20
N LEU A 100 -21.44 7.54 2.31
CA LEU A 100 -22.09 6.95 1.14
C LEU A 100 -22.76 8.02 0.26
N ALA A 101 -23.43 9.01 0.88
CA ALA A 101 -24.01 10.14 0.17
C ALA A 101 -22.93 11.01 -0.50
N PHE A 102 -21.79 11.22 0.17
CA PHE A 102 -20.65 11.92 -0.40
C PHE A 102 -20.13 11.22 -1.65
N VAL A 103 -19.84 9.90 -1.60
CA VAL A 103 -19.33 9.13 -2.74
C VAL A 103 -20.36 9.10 -3.88
N ALA A 104 -21.62 8.83 -3.59
CA ALA A 104 -22.70 8.83 -4.58
C ALA A 104 -22.83 10.18 -5.31
N GLY A 105 -22.61 11.28 -4.57
CA GLY A 105 -22.64 12.64 -5.07
C GLY A 105 -21.40 13.07 -5.85
N LEU A 106 -20.36 12.24 -5.97
CA LEU A 106 -19.17 12.54 -6.78
C LEU A 106 -19.46 12.36 -8.28
N ALA A 107 -19.06 13.34 -9.07
CA ALA A 107 -19.03 13.34 -10.53
C ALA A 107 -17.67 12.83 -11.05
N LEU A 108 -17.16 11.78 -10.41
CA LEU A 108 -15.97 11.06 -10.85
C LEU A 108 -16.35 9.94 -11.85
N PRO A 109 -15.45 9.56 -12.76
CA PRO A 109 -15.68 8.42 -13.64
C PRO A 109 -15.81 7.12 -12.83
N ALA A 110 -16.66 6.22 -13.31
CA ALA A 110 -16.78 4.89 -12.74
C ALA A 110 -15.62 4.00 -13.23
N ALA A 111 -14.88 3.40 -12.31
CA ALA A 111 -13.91 2.36 -12.63
C ALA A 111 -14.61 1.00 -12.73
N ALA A 112 -14.26 0.21 -13.74
CA ALA A 112 -14.70 -1.18 -13.83
C ALA A 112 -14.26 -1.96 -12.58
N VAL A 113 -15.06 -2.93 -12.15
CA VAL A 113 -14.74 -3.82 -11.03
C VAL A 113 -13.49 -4.62 -11.39
N VAL A 114 -12.30 -4.16 -10.97
CA VAL A 114 -11.09 -4.98 -10.99
C VAL A 114 -11.27 -6.07 -9.94
N ARG A 115 -11.80 -7.24 -10.36
CA ARG A 115 -11.67 -8.48 -9.59
C ARG A 115 -10.17 -8.71 -9.43
N GLU A 116 -9.71 -8.99 -8.20
CA GLU A 116 -8.30 -9.26 -7.85
C GLU A 116 -7.65 -10.46 -8.57
N GLY A 117 -8.23 -10.97 -9.67
CA GLY A 117 -7.65 -12.03 -10.49
C GLY A 117 -7.17 -11.60 -11.88
N GLU A 118 -7.79 -10.60 -12.51
CA GLU A 118 -7.56 -10.31 -13.94
C GLU A 118 -7.89 -8.83 -14.24
N ALA A 119 -6.87 -7.96 -14.18
CA ALA A 119 -6.78 -6.63 -14.81
C ALA A 119 -5.53 -5.92 -14.21
N ASP A 120 -4.64 -5.28 -14.94
CA ASP A 120 -4.61 -4.97 -16.35
C ASP A 120 -3.18 -4.56 -16.69
N SER A 121 -2.74 -5.01 -17.86
CA SER A 121 -1.59 -4.55 -18.64
C SER A 121 -1.71 -3.10 -19.14
N HIS A 122 -2.50 -2.26 -18.46
CA HIS A 122 -2.73 -0.86 -18.78
C HIS A 122 -2.66 0.00 -17.52
N GLN A 123 -1.53 -0.07 -16.80
CA GLN A 123 -1.18 0.92 -15.78
C GLN A 123 -0.36 2.04 -16.41
N SER A 124 -1.02 3.19 -16.60
CA SER A 124 -0.51 4.53 -16.89
C SER A 124 0.88 4.66 -17.51
N GLU A 125 0.88 4.98 -18.80
CA GLU A 125 2.08 5.26 -19.61
C GLU A 125 2.97 6.38 -19.04
N ASP A 126 2.47 7.35 -18.27
CA ASP A 126 3.27 8.56 -18.00
C ASP A 126 4.36 8.49 -16.90
N ASP A 127 4.49 7.40 -16.13
CA ASP A 127 5.65 7.18 -15.24
C ASP A 127 6.35 5.82 -15.49
N PHE A 128 5.83 4.99 -16.40
CA PHE A 128 6.27 3.60 -16.63
C PHE A 128 7.16 3.42 -17.88
N LEU A 129 7.31 4.46 -18.70
CA LEU A 129 7.84 4.41 -20.08
C LEU A 129 9.34 4.13 -20.26
N GLN A 130 10.12 3.77 -19.23
CA GLN A 130 11.54 3.40 -19.46
C GLN A 130 11.92 1.95 -19.18
N ALA A 131 11.14 1.20 -18.39
CA ALA A 131 11.49 -0.21 -18.08
C ALA A 131 10.78 -1.20 -19.03
N GLY A 132 9.49 -0.99 -19.28
CA GLY A 132 8.67 -1.90 -20.08
C GLY A 132 9.10 -2.03 -21.55
N GLU A 133 9.60 -0.95 -22.15
CA GLU A 133 10.05 -0.93 -23.55
C GLU A 133 11.34 -1.72 -23.81
N LEU A 134 12.16 -1.92 -22.77
CA LEU A 134 13.45 -2.62 -22.87
C LEU A 134 13.35 -4.10 -22.48
N GLY A 135 12.15 -4.61 -22.19
CA GLY A 135 11.98 -5.96 -21.65
C GLY A 135 12.60 -6.10 -20.25
N LEU A 136 12.70 -5.02 -19.50
CA LEU A 136 13.26 -4.98 -18.15
C LEU A 136 12.17 -4.62 -17.14
N THR A 137 12.30 -5.14 -15.93
CA THR A 137 11.43 -4.83 -14.81
C THR A 137 12.30 -4.35 -13.66
N HIS A 138 11.94 -3.19 -13.12
CA HIS A 138 12.57 -2.67 -11.91
C HIS A 138 12.04 -3.44 -10.70
N VAL A 139 12.92 -4.02 -9.90
CA VAL A 139 12.57 -4.79 -8.71
C VAL A 139 12.98 -4.01 -7.46
N SER A 140 12.06 -3.96 -6.51
CA SER A 140 12.30 -3.48 -5.15
C SER A 140 11.97 -4.59 -4.15
N LEU A 141 12.80 -4.78 -3.14
CA LEU A 141 12.50 -5.62 -1.99
C LEU A 141 11.79 -4.81 -0.91
N PHE A 142 10.88 -5.44 -0.18
CA PHE A 142 10.20 -4.81 0.95
C PHE A 142 10.12 -5.69 2.18
N LEU A 143 10.11 -5.03 3.34
CA LEU A 143 9.71 -5.56 4.63
C LEU A 143 8.42 -4.85 5.04
N GLY A 144 7.32 -5.58 5.16
CA GLY A 144 6.01 -5.07 5.62
C GLY A 144 5.69 -5.51 7.04
N LYS A 145 4.94 -4.72 7.81
CA LYS A 145 4.55 -5.00 9.21
C LYS A 145 3.05 -5.29 9.31
N ARG A 146 2.65 -6.36 10.01
CA ARG A 146 1.25 -6.69 10.33
C ARG A 146 1.11 -7.26 11.76
N PRO A 147 0.15 -6.81 12.59
CA PRO A 147 -0.62 -5.56 12.47
C PRO A 147 0.33 -4.34 12.53
N ALA A 148 -0.20 -3.11 12.56
CA ALA A 148 0.60 -1.87 12.71
C ALA A 148 1.26 -1.74 14.11
N ALA A 149 1.94 -2.79 14.56
CA ALA A 149 2.81 -2.78 15.71
C ALA A 149 4.10 -2.02 15.37
N SER A 150 4.63 -1.28 16.34
CA SER A 150 5.93 -0.62 16.21
C SER A 150 7.02 -1.70 16.12
N VAL A 151 7.39 -2.03 14.89
CA VAL A 151 8.52 -2.89 14.55
C VAL A 151 9.58 -2.04 13.87
N GLU A 152 10.78 -2.04 14.40
CA GLU A 152 11.97 -1.49 13.73
C GLU A 152 12.74 -2.64 13.10
N MET A 153 12.98 -2.56 11.79
CA MET A 153 13.62 -3.61 11.01
C MET A 153 14.39 -3.02 9.85
N ASP A 154 15.52 -3.63 9.52
CA ASP A 154 16.40 -3.21 8.44
C ASP A 154 16.92 -4.43 7.66
N PHE A 155 17.07 -4.26 6.34
CA PHE A 155 17.76 -5.25 5.51
C PHE A 155 19.26 -5.25 5.85
N MET A 156 19.80 -6.43 6.10
CA MET A 156 21.21 -6.65 6.41
C MET A 156 22.00 -7.07 5.17
N ASN A 157 21.45 -8.02 4.41
CA ASN A 157 22.09 -8.55 3.21
C ASN A 157 21.04 -9.00 2.19
N VAL A 158 21.31 -8.74 0.92
CA VAL A 158 20.50 -9.22 -0.20
C VAL A 158 21.43 -9.79 -1.26
N VAL A 159 21.14 -11.00 -1.70
CA VAL A 159 21.89 -11.74 -2.72
C VAL A 159 20.92 -12.08 -3.84
N ILE A 160 21.22 -11.67 -5.07
CA ILE A 160 20.39 -11.98 -6.25
C ILE A 160 21.21 -12.80 -7.23
N ASN A 161 20.70 -13.98 -7.59
CA ASN A 161 21.39 -14.95 -8.44
C ASN A 161 22.84 -15.24 -7.99
N GLY A 162 23.05 -15.32 -6.67
CA GLY A 162 24.36 -15.59 -6.06
C GLY A 162 25.28 -14.37 -5.94
N VAL A 163 24.83 -13.18 -6.33
CA VAL A 163 25.60 -11.93 -6.24
C VAL A 163 25.07 -11.04 -5.13
N SER A 164 25.92 -10.64 -4.18
CA SER A 164 25.57 -9.65 -3.16
C SER A 164 25.25 -8.30 -3.79
N VAL A 165 24.11 -7.73 -3.41
CA VAL A 165 23.64 -6.44 -3.90
C VAL A 165 23.93 -5.37 -2.85
N SER A 166 24.55 -4.27 -3.26
CA SER A 166 24.70 -3.10 -2.41
C SER A 166 23.36 -2.39 -2.30
N LEU A 167 22.78 -2.35 -1.11
CA LEU A 167 21.48 -1.73 -0.89
C LEU A 167 21.64 -0.22 -0.68
N PRO A 168 20.80 0.61 -1.32
CA PRO A 168 20.67 2.01 -0.93
C PRO A 168 19.96 2.11 0.43
N PRO A 169 19.95 3.31 1.04
CA PRO A 169 19.18 3.55 2.25
C PRO A 169 17.71 3.14 2.07
N PRO A 170 17.11 2.44 3.05
CA PRO A 170 15.73 2.02 2.98
C PRO A 170 14.79 3.22 2.94
N SER A 171 13.75 3.12 2.12
CA SER A 171 12.68 4.12 2.01
C SER A 171 11.42 3.62 2.71
N PRO A 172 10.68 4.49 3.42
CA PRO A 172 9.47 4.07 4.11
C PRO A 172 8.35 3.74 3.12
N ILE A 173 7.60 2.69 3.44
CA ILE A 173 6.30 2.41 2.83
C ILE A 173 5.26 3.31 3.51
N PRO A 174 4.32 3.93 2.76
CA PRO A 174 3.30 4.80 3.33
C PRO A 174 2.60 4.22 4.55
N SER A 175 2.20 5.09 5.48
CA SER A 175 1.47 4.69 6.69
C SER A 175 2.26 3.76 7.59
N ASP A 176 3.59 3.93 7.68
CA ASP A 176 4.50 3.11 8.49
C ASP A 176 4.27 1.60 8.30
N GLN A 177 3.87 1.20 7.09
CA GLN A 177 3.60 -0.21 6.81
C GLN A 177 4.88 -1.02 6.68
N GLY A 178 6.04 -0.39 6.67
CA GLY A 178 7.30 -1.07 6.38
C GLY A 178 8.34 -0.18 5.72
N ILE A 179 9.33 -0.84 5.16
CA ILE A 179 10.39 -0.22 4.37
C ILE A 179 10.62 -0.98 3.08
N PHE A 180 11.21 -0.33 2.09
CA PHE A 180 11.66 -0.97 0.87
C PHE A 180 13.02 -0.45 0.40
N VAL A 181 13.68 -1.26 -0.42
CA VAL A 181 14.95 -0.93 -1.10
C VAL A 181 14.84 -1.31 -2.57
N PRO A 182 15.13 -0.40 -3.52
CA PRO A 182 15.29 -0.78 -4.91
C PRO A 182 16.54 -1.63 -5.08
N VAL A 183 16.45 -2.73 -5.82
CA VAL A 183 17.57 -3.66 -6.01
C VAL A 183 18.13 -3.69 -7.42
N GLY A 184 17.33 -3.29 -8.43
CA GLY A 184 17.83 -3.11 -9.79
C GLY A 184 16.82 -3.48 -10.87
N PHE A 185 17.32 -3.60 -12.10
CA PHE A 185 16.54 -3.97 -13.28
C PHE A 185 16.89 -5.40 -13.69
N TYR A 186 15.87 -6.20 -13.98
CA TYR A 186 16.01 -7.59 -14.39
C TYR A 186 15.17 -7.87 -15.64
N PRO A 187 15.55 -8.84 -16.49
CA PRO A 187 14.73 -9.22 -17.63
C PRO A 187 13.33 -9.66 -17.21
N SER A 188 12.32 -9.09 -17.87
CA SER A 188 10.92 -9.37 -17.60
C SER A 188 10.58 -10.82 -17.95
N GLY A 189 9.89 -11.52 -17.06
CA GLY A 189 9.50 -12.91 -17.19
C GLY A 189 10.52 -13.92 -16.70
N GLU A 190 11.74 -13.50 -16.35
CA GLU A 190 12.77 -14.40 -15.83
C GLU A 190 12.56 -14.71 -14.34
N THR A 191 12.95 -15.92 -13.92
CA THR A 191 12.97 -16.26 -12.50
C THR A 191 14.34 -15.93 -11.93
N ILE A 192 14.36 -15.04 -10.93
CA ILE A 192 15.55 -14.72 -10.16
C ILE A 192 15.50 -15.41 -8.80
N THR A 193 16.66 -15.78 -8.26
CA THR A 193 16.78 -16.30 -6.89
C THR A 193 17.26 -15.19 -5.99
N ILE A 194 16.50 -14.94 -4.91
CA ILE A 194 16.72 -13.85 -3.97
C ILE A 194 17.00 -14.48 -2.61
N GLY A 195 18.24 -14.38 -2.15
CA GLY A 195 18.60 -14.53 -0.75
C GLY A 195 18.42 -13.19 -0.04
N TRP A 196 17.78 -13.22 1.13
CA TRP A 196 17.53 -12.02 1.93
C TRP A 196 17.84 -12.31 3.39
N GLU A 197 18.31 -11.28 4.09
CA GLU A 197 18.53 -11.25 5.53
C GLU A 197 18.07 -9.89 6.06
N PHE A 198 17.31 -9.90 7.14
CA PHE A 198 16.96 -8.69 7.88
C PHE A 198 17.08 -8.91 9.39
N GLU A 199 17.25 -7.82 10.12
CA GLU A 199 17.23 -7.82 11.58
C GLU A 199 16.03 -7.04 12.11
N THR A 200 15.55 -7.41 13.29
CA THR A 200 14.65 -6.58 14.09
C THR A 200 15.43 -5.87 15.19
N ARG A 201 15.15 -4.60 15.42
CA ARG A 201 15.73 -3.82 16.52
C ARG A 201 14.77 -3.57 17.66
N TYR A 202 13.48 -3.51 17.35
CA TYR A 202 12.44 -3.29 18.34
C TYR A 202 11.16 -3.97 17.88
N VAL A 203 10.47 -4.65 18.80
CA VAL A 203 9.17 -5.27 18.57
C VAL A 203 8.30 -5.03 19.81
N HIS A 204 7.32 -4.13 19.69
CA HIS A 204 6.49 -3.75 20.85
C HIS A 204 5.52 -4.83 21.32
N ALA A 205 5.01 -5.63 20.39
CA ALA A 205 4.01 -6.68 20.61
C ALA A 205 4.20 -7.77 19.54
N PRO A 206 3.61 -8.98 19.69
CA PRO A 206 3.70 -10.02 18.67
C PRO A 206 3.36 -9.46 17.30
N ALA A 207 4.34 -9.49 16.40
CA ALA A 207 4.25 -8.87 15.10
C ALA A 207 4.64 -9.86 14.02
N THR A 208 3.98 -9.72 12.88
CA THR A 208 4.27 -10.48 11.67
C THR A 208 4.94 -9.56 10.66
N VAL A 209 6.12 -9.96 10.18
CA VAL A 209 6.82 -9.29 9.09
C VAL A 209 6.58 -10.04 7.79
N LEU A 210 6.25 -9.29 6.74
CA LEU A 210 6.12 -9.75 5.37
C LEU A 210 7.41 -9.42 4.63
N VAL A 211 8.03 -10.40 4.00
CA VAL A 211 9.15 -10.17 3.09
C VAL A 211 8.65 -10.41 1.67
N GLY A 212 8.93 -9.50 0.76
CA GLY A 212 8.54 -9.67 -0.63
C GLY A 212 9.27 -8.76 -1.58
N ILE A 213 8.86 -8.83 -2.84
CA ILE A 213 9.27 -7.88 -3.87
C ILE A 213 8.06 -7.17 -4.44
N PHE A 214 8.28 -6.00 -5.03
CA PHE A 214 7.34 -5.37 -5.94
C PHE A 214 8.06 -4.88 -7.18
N ARG A 215 7.30 -4.78 -8.28
CA ARG A 215 7.82 -4.52 -9.62
C ARG A 215 7.40 -3.16 -10.12
N ASN A 216 8.29 -2.51 -10.86
CA ASN A 216 8.07 -1.20 -11.50
C ASN A 216 7.51 -0.19 -10.50
N GLN A 217 8.07 -0.26 -9.30
CA GLN A 217 7.70 0.56 -8.16
C GLN A 217 6.20 0.48 -7.79
N SER A 218 5.48 -0.56 -8.20
CA SER A 218 4.07 -0.75 -7.88
C SER A 218 3.89 -1.79 -6.78
N LEU A 219 3.60 -1.34 -5.55
CA LEU A 219 3.30 -2.23 -4.41
C LEU A 219 2.10 -3.16 -4.65
N GLN A 220 1.27 -2.89 -5.67
CA GLN A 220 0.21 -3.80 -6.11
C GLN A 220 0.76 -5.06 -6.77
N ASN A 221 1.79 -4.90 -7.61
CA ASN A 221 2.43 -6.03 -8.29
C ASN A 221 3.49 -6.67 -7.39
N ARG A 222 3.08 -7.00 -6.16
CA ARG A 222 3.94 -7.60 -5.16
C ARG A 222 3.88 -9.12 -5.19
N THR A 223 5.01 -9.74 -4.91
CA THR A 223 5.09 -11.17 -4.61
C THR A 223 5.62 -11.34 -3.21
N LEU A 224 4.84 -11.99 -2.35
CA LEU A 224 5.28 -12.36 -1.01
C LEU A 224 6.24 -13.54 -1.11
N MET A 225 7.39 -13.40 -0.46
CA MET A 225 8.42 -14.43 -0.35
C MET A 225 8.33 -15.15 1.00
N ALA A 226 8.04 -14.42 2.07
CA ALA A 226 7.88 -14.98 3.40
C ALA A 226 6.90 -14.19 4.27
N THR A 227 6.37 -14.86 5.29
CA THR A 227 5.57 -14.29 6.37
C THR A 227 6.08 -14.88 7.67
N LEU A 228 6.63 -14.04 8.53
CA LEU A 228 7.36 -14.46 9.72
C LEU A 228 6.78 -13.79 10.96
N ASN A 229 6.59 -14.54 12.03
CA ASN A 229 6.43 -13.93 13.35
C ASN A 229 7.82 -13.56 13.86
N VAL A 230 7.98 -12.32 14.31
CA VAL A 230 9.28 -11.78 14.67
C VAL A 230 9.36 -11.43 16.15
N GLU A 231 10.55 -11.58 16.70
CA GLU A 231 10.93 -11.22 18.06
C GLU A 231 11.92 -10.06 18.02
N MET A 232 12.22 -9.47 19.18
CA MET A 232 13.12 -8.33 19.28
C MET A 232 14.60 -8.78 19.23
N PHE A 233 15.44 -8.02 18.52
CA PHE A 233 16.88 -8.29 18.38
C PHE A 233 17.24 -9.60 17.68
N GLU A 234 16.36 -10.08 16.81
CA GLU A 234 16.55 -11.33 16.08
C GLU A 234 16.89 -11.08 14.61
N ARG A 235 17.50 -12.10 13.98
CA ARG A 235 17.83 -12.09 12.55
C ARG A 235 17.09 -13.18 11.83
N TYR A 236 16.56 -12.82 10.67
CA TYR A 236 15.78 -13.70 9.83
C TYR A 236 16.38 -13.71 8.44
N ALA A 237 16.51 -14.90 7.87
CA ALA A 237 17.02 -15.08 6.52
C ALA A 237 16.20 -16.12 5.77
N GLY A 238 16.20 -15.99 4.45
CA GLY A 238 15.56 -16.94 3.57
C GLY A 238 16.05 -16.79 2.14
N VAL A 239 15.66 -17.77 1.33
CA VAL A 239 15.92 -17.77 -0.11
C VAL A 239 14.62 -18.05 -0.83
N SER A 240 14.34 -17.31 -1.88
CA SER A 240 13.11 -17.45 -2.66
C SER A 240 13.39 -17.24 -4.14
N SER A 241 12.78 -18.07 -4.98
CA SER A 241 12.81 -17.88 -6.44
C SER A 241 11.54 -17.15 -6.86
N VAL A 242 11.71 -16.01 -7.52
CA VAL A 242 10.60 -15.15 -7.91
C VAL A 242 10.69 -14.82 -9.39
N LYS A 243 9.58 -15.00 -10.10
CA LYS A 243 9.45 -14.59 -11.49
C LYS A 243 9.32 -13.07 -11.56
N VAL A 244 10.26 -12.37 -12.17
CA VAL A 244 10.21 -10.92 -12.36
C VAL A 244 9.22 -10.57 -13.45
#